data_AF-A0A2W0HEX6-F1
#
_entry.id   AF-A0A2W0HEX6-F1
#
_cell.length_a   1.000
_cell.length_b   1.000
_cell.length_c   1.000
_cell.angle_alpha   90.00
_cell.angle_beta   90.00
_cell.angle_gamma   90.00
#
_symmetry.space_group_name_H-M   'P 1'
#
loop_
_entity.id
_entity.type
_entity.pdbx_description
1 polymer ?
#
loop_
_entity_poly.entity_id
_entity_poly.type
_entity_poly.pdbx_seq_one_letter_code
_entity_poly.pdbx_strand_id
1 'polypeptide(L)'
;MEILKQRILKAMSLTSDFYEFLNEDTLSLKIPDVPSNTIGEQAYCIIGARESYLKALVKGEWAGFECSLNDHLDKTLIISSLETTRTQTEQFLQETPVSDMKLDLLIDLLEHEVQHHGQLIRYGYGNKIPFPDSWNRRYTV
;
A
#
# COMPACT_ATOMS: atom_id res chain seq x y z
N MET A 1 3.18 -20.22 6.34
CA MET A 1 3.82 -18.90 6.19
C MET A 1 3.93 -18.44 4.76
N GLU A 2 4.17 -19.35 3.82
CA GLU A 2 4.18 -19.05 2.39
C GLU A 2 2.92 -18.33 1.88
N ILE A 3 1.73 -18.78 2.32
CA ILE A 3 0.47 -18.12 1.97
C ILE A 3 0.46 -16.66 2.43
N LEU A 4 0.94 -16.35 3.64
CA LEU A 4 0.95 -14.97 4.14
C LEU A 4 1.85 -14.08 3.28
N LYS A 5 3.06 -14.54 2.95
CA LYS A 5 3.98 -13.84 2.04
C LYS A 5 3.30 -13.53 0.70
N GLN A 6 2.67 -14.54 0.10
CA GLN A 6 1.92 -14.38 -1.16
C GLN A 6 0.75 -13.40 -1.02
N ARG A 7 0.05 -13.37 0.12
CA ARG A 7 -1.07 -12.44 0.36
C ARG A 7 -0.59 -11.00 0.50
N ILE A 8 0.54 -10.77 1.18
CA ILE A 8 1.17 -9.45 1.30
C ILE A 8 1.57 -8.94 -0.08
N LEU A 9 2.35 -9.73 -0.83
CA LEU A 9 2.81 -9.31 -2.16
C LEU A 9 1.64 -9.07 -3.12
N LYS A 10 0.62 -9.93 -3.08
CA LYS A 10 -0.61 -9.72 -3.86
C LYS A 10 -1.34 -8.44 -3.47
N ALA A 11 -1.43 -8.12 -2.18
CA ALA A 11 -2.04 -6.88 -1.73
C ALA A 11 -1.24 -5.67 -2.21
N MET A 12 0.09 -5.72 -2.09
CA MET A 12 0.95 -4.64 -2.55
C MET A 12 0.85 -4.40 -4.06
N SER A 13 0.78 -5.46 -4.88
CA SER A 13 0.56 -5.36 -6.32
C SER A 13 -0.79 -4.73 -6.66
N LEU A 14 -1.86 -5.05 -5.92
CA LEU A 14 -3.16 -4.39 -6.15
C LEU A 14 -3.04 -2.88 -5.91
N THR A 15 -2.34 -2.45 -4.86
CA THR A 15 -2.09 -1.01 -4.68
C THR A 15 -1.35 -0.42 -5.88
N SER A 16 -0.28 -1.05 -6.37
CA SER A 16 0.45 -0.58 -7.56
C SER A 16 -0.47 -0.47 -8.78
N ASP A 17 -1.26 -1.50 -9.08
CA ASP A 17 -2.22 -1.51 -10.20
C ASP A 17 -3.20 -0.33 -10.12
N PHE A 18 -3.64 0.04 -8.92
CA PHE A 18 -4.54 1.16 -8.71
C PHE A 18 -3.88 2.49 -9.06
N TYR A 19 -2.70 2.77 -8.48
CA TYR A 19 -1.99 4.03 -8.75
C TYR A 19 -1.48 4.14 -10.19
N GLU A 20 -1.10 3.03 -10.83
CA GLU A 20 -0.77 3.00 -12.25
C GLU A 20 -1.97 3.38 -13.13
N PHE A 21 -3.17 2.90 -12.77
CA PHE A 21 -4.41 3.15 -13.50
C PHE A 21 -4.91 4.60 -13.39
N LEU A 22 -4.68 5.26 -12.26
CA LEU A 22 -5.16 6.63 -12.01
C LEU A 22 -4.51 7.68 -12.93
N ASN A 23 -5.24 8.73 -13.29
CA ASN A 23 -4.62 9.94 -13.86
C ASN A 23 -3.98 10.78 -12.74
N GLU A 24 -2.88 11.48 -13.03
CA GLU A 24 -2.16 12.28 -12.01
C GLU A 24 -3.06 13.32 -11.31
N ASP A 25 -3.93 14.00 -12.05
CA ASP A 25 -4.88 14.97 -11.50
C ASP A 25 -5.77 14.39 -10.39
N THR A 26 -6.05 13.08 -10.43
CA THR A 26 -6.89 12.42 -9.42
C THR A 26 -6.23 12.33 -8.06
N LEU A 27 -4.89 12.44 -7.97
CA LEU A 27 -4.15 12.37 -6.71
C LEU A 27 -4.56 13.48 -5.74
N SER A 28 -5.01 14.63 -6.26
CA SER A 28 -5.48 15.77 -5.47
C SER A 28 -6.92 15.60 -4.91
N LEU A 29 -7.66 14.59 -5.38
CA LEU A 29 -9.06 14.41 -5.03
C LEU A 29 -9.26 13.90 -3.60
N LYS A 30 -10.31 14.41 -2.96
CA LYS A 30 -10.81 13.97 -1.65
C LYS A 30 -12.12 13.20 -1.82
N ILE A 31 -12.62 12.53 -0.78
CA ILE A 31 -14.01 12.06 -0.80
C ILE A 31 -14.91 13.30 -0.59
N PRO A 32 -15.86 13.59 -1.49
CA PRO A 32 -16.75 14.74 -1.34
C PRO A 32 -17.54 14.71 -0.03
N ASP A 33 -17.77 15.89 0.54
CA ASP A 33 -18.68 16.14 1.66
C ASP A 33 -18.35 15.42 2.98
N VAL A 34 -17.17 14.81 3.11
CA VAL A 34 -16.67 14.21 4.36
C VAL A 34 -15.20 14.55 4.60
N PRO A 35 -14.73 14.58 5.86
CA PRO A 35 -13.31 14.71 6.15
C PRO A 35 -12.53 13.55 5.55
N SER A 36 -11.64 13.85 4.63
CA SER A 36 -10.67 12.90 4.10
C SER A 36 -9.37 13.60 3.71
N ASN A 37 -8.32 12.79 3.67
CA ASN A 37 -7.09 13.14 2.97
C ASN A 37 -7.33 13.09 1.44
N THR A 38 -6.33 13.48 0.66
CA THR A 38 -6.32 13.26 -0.79
C THR A 38 -5.95 11.81 -1.11
N ILE A 39 -6.20 11.37 -2.35
CA ILE A 39 -5.74 10.06 -2.85
C ILE A 39 -4.21 9.97 -2.76
N GLY A 40 -3.49 11.04 -3.13
CA GLY A 40 -2.05 11.12 -3.00
C GLY A 40 -1.56 10.93 -1.56
N GLU A 41 -2.21 11.58 -0.59
CA GLU A 41 -1.92 11.41 0.83
C GLU A 41 -2.18 9.97 1.32
N GLN A 42 -3.09 9.21 0.69
CA GLN A 42 -3.19 7.76 0.94
C GLN A 42 -1.93 7.02 0.51
N ALA A 43 -1.33 7.39 -0.63
CA ALA A 43 -0.08 6.80 -1.10
C ALA A 43 1.05 7.03 -0.08
N TYR A 44 1.16 8.24 0.47
CA TYR A 44 2.09 8.56 1.55
C TYR A 44 1.92 7.62 2.75
N CYS A 45 0.68 7.43 3.23
CA CYS A 45 0.40 6.51 4.34
C CYS A 45 0.79 5.06 4.01
N ILE A 46 0.46 4.58 2.81
CA ILE A 46 0.77 3.21 2.39
C ILE A 46 2.29 3.00 2.28
N ILE A 47 2.99 3.87 1.55
CA ILE A 47 4.45 3.77 1.36
C ILE A 47 5.15 3.86 2.71
N GLY A 48 4.77 4.84 3.55
CA GLY A 48 5.35 4.98 4.88
C GLY A 48 5.11 3.78 5.78
N ALA A 49 3.92 3.18 5.73
CA ALA A 49 3.66 1.95 6.47
C ALA A 49 4.53 0.79 5.98
N ARG A 50 4.69 0.60 4.66
CA ARG A 50 5.59 -0.45 4.13
C ARG A 50 7.01 -0.29 4.63
N GLU A 51 7.56 0.92 4.55
CA GLU A 51 8.91 1.23 5.03
C GLU A 51 9.05 1.01 6.54
N SER A 52 8.06 1.48 7.31
CA SER A 52 8.05 1.37 8.76
C SER A 52 7.93 -0.08 9.24
N TYR A 53 7.04 -0.87 8.62
CA TYR A 53 6.91 -2.29 8.93
C TYR A 53 8.12 -3.08 8.48
N LEU A 54 8.72 -2.78 7.32
CA LEU A 54 9.97 -3.43 6.90
C LEU A 54 11.09 -3.17 7.91
N LYS A 55 11.25 -1.92 8.35
CA LYS A 55 12.19 -1.56 9.42
C LYS A 55 11.89 -2.30 10.73
N ALA A 56 10.62 -2.41 11.10
CA ALA A 56 10.20 -3.14 12.29
C ALA A 56 10.47 -4.65 12.19
N LEU A 57 10.28 -5.24 11.01
CA LEU A 57 10.56 -6.65 10.73
C LEU A 57 12.05 -6.96 10.83
N VAL A 58 12.90 -6.07 10.30
CA VAL A 58 14.37 -6.18 10.43
C VAL A 58 14.83 -6.05 11.89
N LYS A 59 14.22 -5.14 12.65
CA LYS A 59 14.57 -4.91 14.06
C LYS A 59 13.95 -5.92 15.02
N GLY A 60 12.84 -6.54 14.63
CA GLY A 60 12.03 -7.44 15.46
C GLY A 60 11.02 -6.75 16.38
N GLU A 61 10.86 -5.42 16.27
CA GLU A 61 9.95 -4.60 17.07
C GLU A 61 9.58 -3.30 16.33
N TRP A 62 8.44 -2.69 16.67
CA TRP A 62 8.03 -1.41 16.08
C TRP A 62 9.09 -0.33 16.31
N ALA A 63 9.46 0.39 15.23
CA ALA A 63 10.56 1.34 15.22
C ALA A 63 10.14 2.77 14.83
N GLY A 64 8.85 3.08 14.95
CA GLY A 64 8.28 4.38 14.57
C GLY A 64 7.86 4.45 13.10
N PHE A 65 7.10 5.49 12.78
CA PHE A 65 6.67 5.78 11.41
C PHE A 65 7.72 6.61 10.67
N GLU A 66 8.01 6.23 9.43
CA GLU A 66 8.91 6.91 8.50
C GLU A 66 8.32 6.78 7.09
N CYS A 67 8.49 7.81 6.26
CA CYS A 67 8.07 7.78 4.87
C CYS A 67 9.04 8.59 4.00
N SER A 68 9.59 7.96 2.98
CA SER A 68 10.50 8.58 2.01
C SER A 68 9.79 9.43 0.94
N LEU A 69 8.47 9.26 0.79
CA LEU A 69 7.68 10.01 -0.19
C LEU A 69 7.58 11.49 0.24
N ASN A 70 8.19 12.37 -0.55
CA ASN A 70 8.26 13.81 -0.26
C ASN A 70 7.29 14.65 -1.11
N ASP A 71 6.75 14.09 -2.19
CA ASP A 71 5.68 14.68 -2.99
C ASP A 71 4.62 13.61 -3.28
N HIS A 72 3.41 13.84 -2.76
CA HIS A 72 2.29 12.91 -2.90
C HIS A 72 1.37 13.26 -4.08
N LEU A 73 1.72 14.27 -4.88
CA LEU A 73 1.00 14.64 -6.10
C LEU A 73 1.81 14.28 -7.36
N ASP A 74 3.05 13.83 -7.22
CA ASP A 74 3.85 13.27 -8.31
C ASP A 74 3.54 11.78 -8.49
N LYS A 75 2.82 11.45 -9.58
CA LYS A 75 2.43 10.06 -9.87
C LYS A 75 3.65 9.18 -10.14
N THR A 76 4.65 9.70 -10.84
CA THR A 76 5.86 8.94 -11.21
C THR A 76 6.63 8.56 -9.95
N LEU A 77 6.78 9.52 -9.03
CA LEU A 77 7.41 9.28 -7.74
C LEU A 77 6.64 8.23 -6.95
N ILE A 78 5.32 8.36 -6.80
CA ILE A 78 4.48 7.38 -6.10
C ILE A 78 4.67 5.96 -6.66
N ILE A 79 4.57 5.80 -7.98
CA ILE A 79 4.72 4.47 -8.63
C ILE A 79 6.11 3.90 -8.33
N SER A 80 7.16 4.71 -8.47
CA SER A 80 8.53 4.27 -8.20
C SER A 80 8.75 3.89 -6.73
N SER A 81 8.14 4.60 -5.79
CA SER A 81 8.20 4.29 -4.35
C SER A 81 7.40 3.03 -4.00
N LEU A 82 6.22 2.84 -4.59
CA LEU A 82 5.43 1.61 -4.42
C LEU A 82 6.19 0.38 -4.92
N GLU A 83 6.83 0.47 -6.08
CA GLU A 83 7.62 -0.65 -6.61
C GLU A 83 8.88 -0.91 -5.79
N THR A 84 9.57 0.15 -5.34
CA THR A 84 10.74 0.04 -4.46
C THR A 84 10.38 -0.68 -3.17
N THR A 85 9.35 -0.21 -2.46
CA THR A 85 8.91 -0.80 -1.19
C THR A 85 8.40 -2.23 -1.35
N ARG A 86 7.71 -2.55 -2.46
CA ARG A 86 7.29 -3.92 -2.79
C ARG A 86 8.49 -4.84 -2.98
N THR A 87 9.47 -4.42 -3.78
CA THR A 87 10.69 -5.20 -4.07
C THR A 87 11.50 -5.46 -2.82
N GLN A 88 11.71 -4.43 -1.98
CA GLN A 88 12.43 -4.58 -0.71
C GLN A 88 11.71 -5.52 0.26
N THR A 89 10.39 -5.43 0.33
CA THR A 89 9.58 -6.36 1.14
C THR A 89 9.68 -7.77 0.59
N GLU A 90 9.57 -7.97 -0.72
CA GLU A 90 9.71 -9.28 -1.36
C GLU A 90 11.07 -9.91 -1.07
N GLN A 91 12.15 -9.14 -1.25
CA GLN A 91 13.50 -9.58 -0.95
C GLN A 91 13.64 -10.01 0.51
N PHE A 92 13.18 -9.19 1.46
CA PHE A 92 13.20 -9.54 2.88
C PHE A 92 12.44 -10.84 3.17
N LEU A 93 11.26 -11.00 2.56
CA LEU A 93 10.44 -12.20 2.74
C LEU A 93 11.08 -13.46 2.13
N GLN A 94 11.88 -13.34 1.07
CA GLN A 94 12.60 -14.45 0.47
C GLN A 94 13.85 -14.85 1.27
N GLU A 95 14.61 -13.87 1.75
CA GLU A 95 15.88 -14.08 2.45
C GLU A 95 15.72 -14.50 3.92
N THR A 96 14.62 -14.09 4.56
CA THR A 96 14.42 -14.33 6.00
C THR A 96 13.84 -15.74 6.27
N PRO A 97 14.46 -16.53 7.17
CA PRO A 97 13.88 -17.80 7.62
C PRO A 97 12.53 -17.59 8.31
N VAL A 98 11.60 -18.53 8.10
CA VAL A 98 10.25 -18.45 8.70
C VAL A 98 10.29 -18.41 10.23
N SER A 99 11.28 -19.04 10.86
CA SER A 99 11.48 -19.03 12.32
C SER A 99 11.73 -17.64 12.90
N ASP A 100 12.29 -16.75 12.09
CA ASP A 100 12.80 -15.45 12.53
C ASP A 100 11.81 -14.32 12.21
N MET A 101 10.75 -14.63 11.45
CA MET A 101 9.70 -13.68 11.10
C MET A 101 8.78 -13.39 12.28
N LYS A 102 8.64 -12.10 12.60
CA LYS A 102 7.61 -11.60 13.51
C LYS A 102 6.26 -11.64 12.80
N LEU A 103 5.52 -12.72 13.01
CA LEU A 103 4.23 -12.96 12.37
C LEU A 103 3.23 -11.82 12.58
N ASP A 104 3.16 -11.28 13.81
CA ASP A 104 2.22 -10.20 14.13
C ASP A 104 2.49 -8.96 13.26
N LEU A 105 3.75 -8.54 13.10
CA LEU A 105 4.11 -7.41 12.23
C LEU A 105 3.77 -7.65 10.75
N LEU A 106 3.86 -8.89 10.27
CA LEU A 106 3.46 -9.24 8.90
C LEU A 106 1.95 -9.19 8.71
N ILE A 107 1.19 -9.64 9.72
CA ILE A 107 -0.26 -9.56 9.73
C ILE A 107 -0.69 -8.09 9.78
N ASP A 108 -0.11 -7.31 10.67
CA ASP A 108 -0.38 -5.87 10.80
C ASP A 108 -0.13 -5.12 9.48
N LEU A 109 0.96 -5.43 8.77
CA LEU A 109 1.24 -4.87 7.45
C LEU A 109 0.16 -5.26 6.42
N LEU A 110 -0.26 -6.52 6.39
CA LEU A 110 -1.31 -6.98 5.48
C LEU A 110 -2.65 -6.31 5.78
N GLU A 111 -3.02 -6.22 7.06
CA GLU A 111 -4.26 -5.60 7.51
C GLU A 111 -4.28 -4.10 7.16
N HIS A 112 -3.17 -3.41 7.39
CA HIS A 112 -3.00 -2.01 7.00
C HIS A 112 -3.23 -1.81 5.50
N GLU A 113 -2.62 -2.64 4.66
CA GLU A 113 -2.79 -2.54 3.20
C GLU A 113 -4.24 -2.78 2.76
N VAL A 114 -4.85 -3.86 3.27
CA VAL A 114 -6.25 -4.18 2.91
C VAL A 114 -7.22 -3.13 3.44
N GLN A 115 -6.93 -2.50 4.58
CA GLN A 115 -7.69 -1.36 5.08
C GLN A 115 -7.64 -0.18 4.09
N HIS A 116 -6.46 0.18 3.59
CA HIS A 116 -6.34 1.23 2.58
C HIS A 116 -7.02 0.86 1.26
N HIS A 117 -7.01 -0.40 0.84
CA HIS A 117 -7.80 -0.81 -0.33
C HIS A 117 -9.29 -0.48 -0.13
N GLY A 118 -9.85 -0.78 1.05
CA GLY A 118 -11.23 -0.43 1.38
C GLY A 118 -11.50 1.08 1.35
N GLN A 119 -10.54 1.90 1.77
CA GLN A 119 -10.64 3.36 1.68
C GLN A 119 -10.57 3.84 0.23
N LEU A 120 -9.62 3.35 -0.56
CA LEU A 120 -9.46 3.69 -1.98
C LEU A 120 -10.70 3.32 -2.81
N ILE A 121 -11.39 2.23 -2.48
CA ILE A 121 -12.71 1.89 -3.07
C ILE A 121 -13.71 3.03 -2.82
N ARG A 122 -13.74 3.62 -1.63
CA ARG A 122 -14.63 4.76 -1.33
C ARG A 122 -14.25 6.01 -2.10
N TYR A 123 -12.95 6.27 -2.31
CA TYR A 123 -12.52 7.35 -3.20
C TYR A 123 -13.00 7.13 -4.63
N GLY A 124 -12.89 5.89 -5.13
CA GLY A 124 -13.39 5.51 -6.45
C GLY A 124 -14.87 5.82 -6.62
N TYR A 125 -15.71 5.37 -5.69
CA TYR A 125 -17.14 5.69 -5.73
C TYR A 125 -17.44 7.17 -5.55
N GLY A 126 -16.81 7.83 -4.58
CA GLY A 126 -17.04 9.25 -4.28
C GLY A 126 -16.68 10.19 -5.44
N ASN A 127 -15.64 9.84 -6.20
CA ASN A 127 -15.13 10.65 -7.31
C ASN A 127 -15.49 10.10 -8.70
N LYS A 128 -16.29 9.02 -8.77
CA LYS A 128 -16.64 8.33 -10.02
C LYS A 128 -15.41 7.88 -10.83
N ILE A 129 -14.37 7.45 -10.13
CA ILE A 129 -13.15 6.91 -10.74
C ILE A 129 -13.38 5.41 -10.98
N PRO A 130 -13.14 4.90 -12.21
CA PRO A 130 -13.21 3.47 -12.48
C PRO A 130 -12.08 2.70 -11.76
N PHE A 131 -12.18 1.38 -11.74
CA PHE A 131 -11.18 0.51 -11.11
C PHE A 131 -10.45 -0.35 -12.14
N PRO A 132 -9.17 -0.69 -11.91
CA PRO A 132 -8.45 -1.63 -12.76
C PRO A 132 -9.04 -3.05 -12.66
N ASP A 133 -8.89 -3.86 -13.71
CA ASP A 133 -9.44 -5.22 -13.78
C ASP A 133 -9.03 -6.12 -12.59
N SER A 134 -7.83 -5.93 -12.04
CA SER A 134 -7.35 -6.67 -10.89
C SER A 134 -8.18 -6.40 -9.63
N TRP A 135 -8.66 -5.17 -9.45
CA TRP A 135 -9.54 -4.77 -8.37
C TRP A 135 -10.95 -5.31 -8.58
N ASN A 136 -11.48 -5.22 -9.81
CA ASN A 136 -12.78 -5.79 -10.17
C ASN A 136 -12.82 -7.29 -9.85
N ARG A 137 -11.75 -8.04 -10.22
CA ARG A 137 -11.63 -9.47 -9.89
C ARG A 137 -11.50 -9.74 -8.39
N ARG A 138 -10.85 -8.85 -7.63
CA ARG A 138 -10.57 -9.08 -6.20
C ARG A 138 -11.73 -8.70 -5.28
N TYR A 139 -12.41 -7.61 -5.60
CA TYR A 139 -13.36 -6.90 -4.73
C TYR A 139 -14.75 -6.76 -5.35
N THR A 140 -14.92 -7.05 -6.65
CA THR A 140 -16.21 -6.89 -7.36
C THR A 140 -16.72 -5.45 -7.31
N VAL A 141 -15.79 -4.50 -7.44
CA VAL A 141 -16.04 -3.05 -7.49
C VAL A 141 -16.29 -2.55 -8.90
#